data_AF-A0A0N4YQX0-F1
#
_entry.id   AF-A0A0N4YQX0-F1
#
_cell.length_a   1.000
_cell.length_b   1.000
_cell.length_c   1.000
_cell.angle_alpha   90.00
_cell.angle_beta   90.00
_cell.angle_gamma   90.00
#
_symmetry.space_group_name_H-M   'P 1'
#
loop_
_entity.id
_entity.type
_entity.pdbx_description
1 polymer ?
#
loop_
_entity_poly.entity_id
_entity_poly.type
_entity_poly.pdbx_seq_one_letter_code
_entity_poly.pdbx_strand_id
1 'polypeptide(L)'
;MTRPPELDNLLKVDGYLYDFQTEICRRYGVFSEYKKRIEECGGIDRFTQGYKEYGLLVQPDNSVVCHEWAPGADQLALVGDFSKFIYLHLVTQDRSHTCGEIYHLC
;
A
#
# COMPACT_ATOMS: atom_id res chain seq x y z
N MET A 1 5.31 22.80 -11.64
CA MET A 1 6.30 22.03 -10.87
C MET A 1 6.33 22.58 -9.45
N THR A 2 6.15 21.74 -8.44
CA THR A 2 6.14 22.17 -7.04
C THR A 2 7.59 22.34 -6.57
N ARG A 3 7.97 23.55 -6.14
CA ARG A 3 9.28 23.81 -5.54
C ARG A 3 9.26 23.29 -4.09
N PRO A 4 10.28 22.53 -3.63
CA PRO A 4 10.41 22.18 -2.22
C PRO A 4 10.55 23.44 -1.36
N PRO A 5 9.92 23.51 -0.18
CA PRO A 5 9.94 24.71 0.67
C PRO A 5 11.35 25.11 1.12
N GLU A 6 12.23 24.13 1.33
CA GLU A 6 13.58 24.33 1.88
C GLU A 6 14.70 24.15 0.83
N LEU A 7 14.38 24.29 -0.46
CA LEU A 7 15.36 24.06 -1.53
C LEU A 7 16.59 24.98 -1.40
N ASP A 8 16.38 26.26 -1.09
CA ASP A 8 17.49 27.22 -0.99
C ASP A 8 18.43 26.89 0.17
N ASN A 9 17.91 26.34 1.26
CA ASN A 9 18.72 25.91 2.39
C ASN A 9 19.54 24.65 2.06
N LEU A 10 18.95 23.70 1.32
CA LEU A 10 19.68 22.54 0.78
C LEU A 10 20.85 22.98 -0.11
N LEU A 11 20.64 23.92 -1.02
CA LEU A 11 21.68 24.41 -1.94
C LEU A 11 22.77 25.23 -1.24
N LYS A 12 22.43 25.91 -0.14
CA LYS A 12 23.41 26.59 0.71
C LYS A 12 24.30 25.59 1.46
N VAL A 13 23.72 24.50 1.94
CA VAL A 13 24.45 23.43 2.64
C VAL A 13 25.34 22.66 1.65
N ASP A 14 24.83 22.38 0.45
CA ASP A 14 25.57 21.69 -0.60
C ASP A 14 25.35 22.36 -1.97
N GLY A 15 26.33 23.17 -2.36
CA GLY A 15 26.32 23.89 -3.64
C GLY A 15 26.46 23.00 -4.87
N TYR A 16 26.98 21.77 -4.74
CA TYR A 16 27.09 20.84 -5.88
C TYR A 16 25.73 20.40 -6.41
N LEU A 17 24.66 20.60 -5.64
CA LEU A 17 23.29 20.27 -6.03
C LEU A 17 22.64 21.32 -6.93
N TYR A 18 23.28 22.47 -7.16
CA TYR A 18 22.69 23.60 -7.89
C TYR A 18 22.23 23.22 -9.29
N ASP A 19 23.05 22.49 -10.05
CA ASP A 19 22.71 22.09 -11.43
C ASP A 19 21.58 21.06 -11.49
N PHE A 20 21.24 20.44 -10.35
CA PHE A 20 20.21 19.39 -10.25
C PHE A 20 18.88 19.88 -9.67
N GLN A 21 18.73 21.18 -9.43
CA GLN A 21 17.50 21.79 -8.87
C GLN A 21 16.22 21.37 -9.61
N THR A 22 16.28 21.28 -10.94
CA THR A 22 15.16 20.85 -11.77
C THR A 22 14.71 19.43 -11.40
N GLU A 23 15.65 18.49 -11.25
CA GLU A 23 15.33 17.12 -10.85
C GLU A 23 14.87 17.04 -9.39
N ILE A 24 15.42 17.84 -8.50
CA ILE A 24 14.97 17.93 -7.10
C ILE A 24 13.51 18.39 -7.05
N CYS A 25 13.14 19.43 -7.82
CA CYS A 25 11.76 19.90 -7.93
C CYS A 25 10.83 18.86 -8.56
N ARG A 26 11.29 18.15 -9.60
CA ARG A 26 10.52 17.07 -10.24
C ARG A 26 10.22 15.95 -9.24
N ARG A 27 11.24 15.47 -8.51
CA ARG A 27 11.08 14.41 -7.49
C ARG A 27 10.17 14.85 -6.35
N TYR A 28 10.29 16.10 -5.89
CA TYR A 28 9.40 16.64 -4.86
C TYR A 28 7.95 16.77 -5.36
N GLY A 29 7.74 17.11 -6.62
CA GLY A 29 6.42 17.08 -7.25
C GLY A 29 5.79 15.69 -7.21
N VAL A 30 6.53 14.66 -7.62
CA VAL A 30 6.08 13.25 -7.56
C VAL A 30 5.80 12.84 -6.11
N PHE A 31 6.71 13.12 -5.18
CA PHE A 31 6.49 12.87 -3.76
C PHE A 31 5.21 13.52 -3.23
N SER A 32 4.98 14.80 -3.58
CA SER A 32 3.81 15.56 -3.12
C SER A 32 2.52 14.97 -3.67
N GLU A 33 2.52 14.49 -4.91
CA GLU A 33 1.39 13.80 -5.52
C GLU A 33 1.08 12.49 -4.80
N TYR A 34 2.08 11.62 -4.58
CA TYR A 34 1.87 10.37 -3.85
C TYR A 34 1.48 10.60 -2.39
N LYS A 35 2.06 11.59 -1.73
CA LYS A 35 1.65 12.00 -0.38
C LYS A 35 0.17 12.35 -0.38
N LYS A 36 -0.30 13.18 -1.31
CA LYS A 36 -1.71 13.54 -1.43
C LYS A 36 -2.60 12.31 -1.63
N ARG A 37 -2.21 11.37 -2.49
CA ARG A 37 -2.94 10.11 -2.70
C ARG A 37 -3.01 9.26 -1.43
N ILE A 38 -1.95 9.22 -0.64
CA ILE A 38 -1.93 8.54 0.68
C ILE A 38 -2.86 9.25 1.68
N GLU A 39 -2.87 10.59 1.70
CA GLU A 39 -3.81 11.35 2.53
C GLU A 39 -5.28 11.05 2.15
N GLU A 40 -5.58 10.94 0.86
CA GLU A 40 -6.91 10.52 0.36
C GLU A 40 -7.27 9.08 0.80
N CYS A 41 -6.28 8.23 1.10
CA CYS A 41 -6.48 6.88 1.65
C CYS A 41 -6.63 6.87 3.19
N GLY A 42 -6.76 8.03 3.84
CA GLY A 42 -6.89 8.15 5.30
C GLY A 42 -5.58 8.44 6.03
N GLY A 43 -4.54 8.88 5.32
CA GLY A 43 -3.30 9.38 5.89
C GLY A 43 -2.22 8.31 6.10
N ILE A 44 -0.99 8.78 6.34
CA ILE A 44 0.20 7.91 6.45
C ILE A 44 0.10 6.92 7.62
N ASP A 45 -0.50 7.32 8.74
CA ASP A 45 -0.65 6.45 9.91
C ASP A 45 -1.54 5.24 9.58
N ARG A 46 -2.70 5.47 8.97
CA ARG A 46 -3.58 4.39 8.51
C ARG A 46 -2.90 3.55 7.42
N PHE A 47 -2.32 4.20 6.42
CA PHE A 47 -1.71 3.53 5.26
C PHE A 47 -0.59 2.56 5.65
N THR A 48 0.21 2.91 6.66
CA THR A 48 1.33 2.08 7.14
C THR A 48 0.89 0.93 8.04
N GLN A 49 -0.39 0.89 8.46
CA GLN A 49 -0.95 -0.15 9.31
C GLN A 49 -1.67 -1.25 8.52
N GLY A 50 -1.33 -1.44 7.25
CA GLY A 50 -1.93 -2.46 6.38
C GLY A 50 -1.88 -3.88 6.97
N TYR A 51 -0.91 -4.22 7.82
CA TYR A 51 -0.83 -5.51 8.51
C TYR A 51 -2.02 -5.80 9.46
N LYS A 52 -2.82 -4.79 9.81
CA LYS A 52 -4.06 -4.96 10.58
C LYS A 52 -5.24 -5.36 9.71
N GLU A 53 -5.12 -5.20 8.40
CA GLU A 53 -6.18 -5.48 7.42
C GLU A 53 -5.77 -6.61 6.47
N TYR A 54 -4.48 -6.81 6.16
CA TYR A 54 -3.96 -7.81 5.24
C TYR A 54 -3.31 -9.00 5.95
N GLY A 55 -3.28 -10.16 5.28
CA GLY A 55 -2.78 -11.42 5.82
C GLY A 55 -3.87 -12.26 6.50
N LEU A 56 -3.48 -13.11 7.44
CA LEU A 56 -4.39 -13.96 8.23
C LEU A 56 -4.68 -13.31 9.58
N LEU A 57 -5.95 -12.97 9.83
CA LEU A 57 -6.39 -12.20 10.99
C LEU A 57 -7.46 -12.98 11.76
N VAL A 58 -7.14 -13.36 13.00
CA VAL A 58 -8.08 -14.00 13.92
C VAL A 58 -9.01 -12.96 14.52
N GLN A 59 -10.30 -13.16 14.38
CA GLN A 59 -11.34 -12.27 14.88
C GLN A 59 -11.74 -12.60 16.33
N PRO A 60 -12.41 -11.69 17.06
CA PRO A 60 -12.87 -11.95 18.43
C PRO A 60 -13.84 -13.12 18.59
N ASP A 61 -14.56 -13.50 17.52
CA ASP A 61 -15.44 -14.67 17.49
C ASP A 61 -14.71 -15.98 17.09
N ASN A 62 -13.38 -15.93 16.96
CA ASN A 62 -12.49 -16.99 16.48
C ASN A 62 -12.63 -17.36 15.01
N SER A 63 -13.36 -16.58 14.20
CA SER A 63 -13.25 -16.68 12.74
C SER A 63 -11.87 -16.19 12.26
N VAL A 64 -11.45 -16.62 11.07
CA VAL A 64 -10.18 -16.18 10.46
C VAL A 64 -10.49 -15.49 9.15
N VAL A 65 -10.17 -14.21 9.08
CA VAL A 65 -10.26 -13.43 7.84
C VAL A 65 -8.90 -13.48 7.15
N CYS A 66 -8.91 -13.73 5.84
CA CYS A 66 -7.71 -13.65 5.01
C CYS A 66 -7.90 -12.60 3.92
N HIS A 67 -7.00 -11.61 3.87
CA HIS A 67 -6.93 -10.62 2.80
C HIS A 67 -5.58 -10.67 2.09
N GLU A 68 -5.62 -10.85 0.78
CA GLU A 68 -4.45 -10.91 -0.08
C GLU A 68 -4.64 -10.03 -1.31
N TRP A 69 -3.58 -9.32 -1.71
CA TRP A 69 -3.57 -8.54 -2.94
C TRP A 69 -3.03 -9.39 -4.09
N ALA A 70 -3.94 -9.86 -4.95
CA ALA A 70 -3.58 -10.70 -6.10
C ALA A 70 -4.45 -10.38 -7.32
N PRO A 71 -4.43 -9.14 -7.85
CA PRO A 71 -5.33 -8.69 -8.93
C PRO A 71 -5.16 -9.46 -10.24
N GLY A 72 -4.01 -10.14 -10.44
CA GLY A 72 -3.76 -10.98 -11.61
C GLY A 72 -4.18 -12.45 -11.44
N ALA A 73 -4.77 -12.83 -10.31
CA ALA A 73 -5.13 -14.22 -10.04
C ALA A 73 -6.55 -14.54 -10.52
N ASP A 74 -6.69 -15.59 -11.32
CA ASP A 74 -8.01 -16.11 -11.72
C ASP A 74 -8.77 -16.68 -10.51
N GLN A 75 -8.03 -17.34 -9.61
CA GLN A 75 -8.54 -17.91 -8.36
C GLN A 75 -7.42 -17.89 -7.32
N LEU A 76 -7.82 -17.82 -6.05
CA LEU A 76 -6.92 -17.89 -4.92
C LEU A 76 -7.40 -18.97 -3.96
N ALA A 77 -6.47 -19.63 -3.28
CA ALA A 77 -6.80 -20.63 -2.26
C ALA A 77 -5.86 -20.53 -1.06
N LEU A 78 -6.40 -20.72 0.13
CA LEU A 78 -5.63 -20.84 1.37
C LEU A 78 -5.33 -22.31 1.65
N VAL A 79 -4.03 -22.67 1.69
CA VAL A 79 -3.55 -24.06 1.78
C VAL A 79 -2.49 -24.19 2.86
N GLY A 80 -2.54 -25.27 3.65
CA GLY A 80 -1.53 -25.60 4.64
C GLY A 80 -1.85 -26.88 5.40
N ASP A 81 -1.17 -27.11 6.53
CA ASP A 81 -1.39 -28.30 7.36
C ASP A 81 -2.85 -28.43 7.82
N PHE A 82 -3.53 -27.31 8.10
CA PHE A 82 -4.95 -27.27 8.48
C PHE A 82 -5.88 -27.79 7.38
N SER A 83 -5.45 -27.78 6.11
CA SER A 83 -6.19 -28.34 4.98
C SER A 83 -5.59 -29.65 4.45
N LYS A 84 -4.59 -30.22 5.12
CA LYS A 84 -3.80 -31.37 4.62
C LYS A 84 -3.23 -31.13 3.22
N PHE A 85 -2.88 -29.88 2.92
CA PHE A 85 -2.43 -29.45 1.59
C PHE A 85 -3.45 -29.62 0.45
N ILE A 86 -4.74 -29.76 0.78
CA ILE A 86 -5.82 -29.80 -0.22
C ILE A 86 -6.31 -28.37 -0.50
N TYR A 87 -6.57 -28.07 -1.77
CA TYR A 87 -7.17 -26.81 -2.25
C TYR A 87 -8.68 -26.76 -1.91
N LEU A 88 -9.00 -26.55 -0.63
CA LEU A 88 -10.38 -26.66 -0.15
C LEU A 88 -11.12 -25.32 -0.06
N HIS A 89 -10.40 -24.19 -0.02
CA HIS A 89 -11.00 -22.86 0.22
C HIS A 89 -10.76 -21.94 -0.97
N LEU A 90 -11.75 -21.83 -1.86
CA LEU A 90 -11.76 -20.81 -2.91
C LEU A 90 -12.04 -19.45 -2.27
N VAL A 91 -11.14 -18.49 -2.51
CA VAL A 91 -11.30 -17.13 -1.97
C VAL A 91 -12.25 -16.34 -2.87
N THR A 92 -13.18 -15.61 -2.25
CA THR A 92 -14.06 -14.70 -2.98
C THR A 92 -13.35 -13.38 -3.28
N GLN A 93 -13.36 -12.97 -4.55
CA GLN A 93 -12.90 -11.64 -4.95
C GLN A 93 -13.87 -10.60 -4.39
N ASP A 94 -13.42 -9.72 -3.49
CA ASP A 94 -14.19 -8.52 -3.20
C ASP A 94 -13.83 -7.44 -4.22
N ARG A 95 -14.86 -6.85 -4.83
CA ARG A 95 -14.73 -5.71 -5.74
C ARG A 95 -15.15 -4.41 -5.05
N SER A 96 -15.08 -4.36 -3.72
CA SER A 96 -15.39 -3.14 -2.97
C SER A 96 -14.31 -2.08 -3.20
N HIS A 97 -14.78 -0.89 -3.57
CA HIS A 97 -14.04 0.25 -4.11
C HIS A 97 -13.08 0.92 -3.10
N THR A 98 -11.98 0.26 -2.77
CA THR A 98 -10.82 0.95 -2.17
C THR A 98 -9.61 0.78 -3.08
N CYS A 99 -8.51 1.48 -2.80
CA CYS A 99 -7.35 1.62 -3.69
C CYS A 99 -6.61 0.28 -3.90
N GLY A 100 -7.18 -0.64 -4.68
CA GLY A 100 -6.69 -1.99 -4.94
C GLY A 100 -7.82 -3.03 -4.89
N GLU A 101 -7.75 -4.06 -5.74
CA GLU A 101 -8.62 -5.23 -5.65
C GLU A 101 -8.18 -6.08 -4.44
N ILE A 102 -9.10 -6.38 -3.52
CA ILE A 102 -8.82 -7.12 -2.28
C ILE A 102 -9.69 -8.38 -2.29
N TYR A 103 -9.09 -9.54 -2.04
CA TYR A 103 -9.85 -10.79 -1.93
C TYR A 103 -10.20 -11.03 -0.46
N HIS A 104 -11.47 -11.34 -0.17
CA HIS A 104 -11.96 -11.62 1.18
C HIS A 104 -12.19 -13.12 1.36
N LEU A 105 -11.64 -13.68 2.43
CA LEU A 105 -11.96 -15.01 2.92
C LEU A 105 -12.90 -14.88 4.14
N CYS A 106 -14.13 -15.37 4.01
CA CYS A 106 -15.02 -15.69 5.13
C CYS A 106 -14.87 -17.16 5.51
#